data_AF-A0AAU0PV21-F1
#
_entry.id   AF-A0AAU0PV21-F1
#
_cell.length_a   1.000
_cell.length_b   1.000
_cell.length_c   1.000
_cell.angle_alpha   90.00
_cell.angle_beta   90.00
_cell.angle_gamma   90.00
#
_symmetry.space_group_name_H-M   'P 1'
#
loop_
_entity.id
_entity.type
_entity.pdbx_description
1 polymer ?
#
loop_
_entity_poly.entity_id
_entity_poly.type
_entity_poly.pdbx_seq_one_letter_code
_entity_poly.pdbx_strand_id
1 'polypeptide(L)'
;MDDKNKMRISDYVLNGMIFIAIALLSYLFIFIWGKAVIILLDDKDYATLGLLFILTGIVIIIYGRWMKYVGSYRNPNVIEFYKRLRKKQELNEKLIFHERALVWVDNGYLVKTCNRIGLLFILAGIVIMYINI
;
A
#
# COMPACT_ATOMS: atom_id res chain seq x y z
N MET A 1 -9.02 -34.61 14.84
CA MET A 1 -9.56 -33.34 14.30
C MET A 1 -8.43 -32.65 13.58
N ASP A 2 -8.64 -32.33 12.31
CA ASP A 2 -7.63 -32.08 11.28
C ASP A 2 -6.96 -30.69 11.43
N ASP A 3 -5.63 -30.68 11.54
CA ASP A 3 -4.76 -29.51 11.78
C ASP A 3 -4.64 -28.58 10.54
N LYS A 4 -5.47 -28.81 9.51
CA LYS A 4 -5.49 -28.11 8.20
C LYS A 4 -6.02 -26.68 8.22
N ASN A 5 -6.42 -26.17 9.40
CA ASN A 5 -7.04 -24.85 9.53
C ASN A 5 -6.19 -23.81 10.27
N LYS A 6 -4.99 -24.17 10.72
CA LYS A 6 -4.05 -23.23 11.35
C LYS A 6 -3.04 -22.73 10.32
N MET A 7 -3.03 -21.42 10.08
CA MET A 7 -1.90 -20.75 9.41
C MET A 7 -0.62 -21.10 10.17
N ARG A 8 0.46 -21.45 9.45
CA ARG A 8 1.75 -21.70 10.09
C ARG A 8 2.23 -20.41 10.76
N ILE A 9 2.89 -20.52 11.91
CA ILE A 9 3.46 -19.37 12.64
C ILE A 9 4.34 -18.50 11.72
N SER A 10 5.02 -19.10 10.74
CA SER A 10 5.77 -18.40 9.69
C SER A 10 4.94 -17.39 8.89
N ASP A 11 3.67 -17.68 8.61
CA ASP A 11 2.77 -16.80 7.86
C ASP A 11 2.30 -15.62 8.73
N TYR A 12 2.13 -15.84 10.04
CA TYR A 12 1.87 -14.77 11.02
C TYR A 12 3.08 -13.85 11.18
N VAL A 13 4.29 -14.42 11.22
CA VAL A 13 5.53 -13.65 11.30
C VAL A 13 5.73 -12.81 10.03
N LEU A 14 5.48 -13.38 8.83
CA LEU A 14 5.56 -12.65 7.57
C LEU A 14 4.55 -11.50 7.50
N ASN A 15 3.28 -11.76 7.84
CA ASN A 15 2.26 -10.72 7.88
C ASN A 15 2.55 -9.65 8.95
N GLY A 16 3.08 -10.04 10.10
CA GLY A 16 3.52 -9.12 11.16
C GLY A 16 4.69 -8.23 10.72
N MET A 17 5.69 -8.80 10.04
CA MET A 17 6.81 -8.04 9.47
C MET A 17 6.35 -7.05 8.40
N ILE A 18 5.41 -7.44 7.53
CA ILE A 18 4.80 -6.52 6.56
C ILE A 18 4.09 -5.37 7.27
N PHE A 19 3.36 -5.65 8.35
CA PHE A 19 2.67 -4.62 9.12
C PHE A 19 3.65 -3.63 9.80
N ILE A 20 4.73 -4.15 10.38
CA ILE A 20 5.80 -3.34 10.97
C ILE A 20 6.50 -2.51 9.88
N ALA A 21 6.80 -3.09 8.73
CA ALA A 21 7.42 -2.38 7.61
C ALA A 21 6.51 -1.25 7.10
N ILE A 22 5.21 -1.48 6.97
CA ILE A 22 4.23 -0.44 6.62
C ILE A 22 4.20 0.66 7.69
N ALA A 23 4.17 0.31 8.97
CA ALA A 23 4.16 1.28 10.06
C ALA A 23 5.43 2.16 10.06
N LEU A 24 6.61 1.55 9.87
CA LEU A 24 7.88 2.27 9.74
C LEU A 24 7.91 3.18 8.52
N LEU A 25 7.44 2.69 7.36
CA LEU A 25 7.36 3.51 6.14
C LEU A 25 6.41 4.70 6.34
N SER A 26 5.27 4.47 6.99
CA SER A 26 4.27 5.50 7.29
C SER A 26 4.85 6.57 8.22
N TYR A 27 5.61 6.16 9.24
CA TYR A 27 6.30 7.05 10.15
C TYR A 27 7.35 7.90 9.42
N LEU A 28 8.23 7.28 8.64
CA LEU A 28 9.24 8.00 7.85
C LEU A 28 8.58 8.97 6.87
N PHE A 29 7.49 8.55 6.22
CA PHE A 29 6.73 9.40 5.33
C PHE A 29 6.18 10.63 6.07
N ILE A 30 5.46 10.45 7.18
CA ILE A 30 4.85 11.59 7.88
C ILE A 30 5.91 12.57 8.41
N PHE A 31 6.95 12.07 9.06
CA PHE A 31 7.91 12.93 9.77
C PHE A 31 9.01 13.51 8.87
N ILE A 32 9.49 12.76 7.88
CA ILE A 32 10.57 13.23 7.00
C ILE A 32 9.97 13.99 5.81
N TRP A 33 9.04 13.36 5.09
CA TRP A 33 8.43 14.00 3.92
C TRP A 33 7.59 15.22 4.33
N GLY A 34 6.83 15.13 5.43
CA GLY A 34 6.06 16.27 5.94
C GLY A 34 6.93 17.47 6.31
N LYS A 35 8.08 17.24 6.98
CA LYS A 35 9.05 18.31 7.27
C LYS A 35 9.67 18.90 6.01
N ALA A 36 10.04 18.06 5.03
CA ALA A 36 10.59 18.52 3.77
C ALA A 36 9.60 19.43 3.03
N VAL A 37 8.31 19.08 3.01
CA VAL A 37 7.25 19.92 2.43
C VAL A 37 7.15 21.28 3.13
N ILE A 38 7.16 21.31 4.46
CA ILE A 38 7.06 22.56 5.23
C ILE A 38 8.26 23.46 4.94
N ILE A 39 9.48 22.92 4.93
CA ILE A 39 10.71 23.69 4.66
C ILE A 39 10.66 24.28 3.25
N LEU A 40 10.35 23.47 2.23
CA LEU A 40 10.29 23.93 0.85
C LEU A 40 9.18 24.98 0.60
N LEU A 41 8.07 24.90 1.36
CA LEU A 41 7.02 25.91 1.33
C LEU A 41 7.49 27.23 1.95
N ASP A 42 8.22 27.18 3.07
CA ASP A 42 8.76 28.37 3.75
C ASP A 42 9.82 29.07 2.90
N ASP A 43 10.71 28.28 2.28
CA ASP A 43 11.74 28.74 1.34
C ASP A 43 11.17 29.19 -0.02
N LYS A 44 9.86 28.98 -0.26
CA LYS A 44 9.17 29.24 -1.54
C LYS A 44 9.82 28.55 -2.74
N ASP A 45 10.51 27.42 -2.50
CA ASP A 45 11.09 26.60 -3.56
C ASP A 45 10.04 25.65 -4.15
N TYR A 46 9.12 26.23 -4.92
CA TYR A 46 8.01 25.51 -5.54
C TYR A 46 8.46 24.52 -6.63
N ALA A 47 9.61 24.76 -7.26
CA ALA A 47 10.16 23.85 -8.26
C ALA A 47 10.58 22.53 -7.60
N THR A 48 11.37 22.60 -6.52
CA THR A 48 11.79 21.42 -5.76
C THR A 48 10.60 20.76 -5.06
N LEU A 49 9.65 21.54 -4.54
CA LEU A 49 8.42 21.02 -3.94
C LEU A 49 7.58 20.22 -4.94
N GLY A 50 7.35 20.76 -6.14
CA GLY A 50 6.60 20.06 -7.17
C GLY A 50 7.28 18.76 -7.61
N LEU A 51 8.61 18.79 -7.75
CA LEU A 51 9.41 17.60 -8.08
C LEU A 51 9.33 16.54 -6.96
N LEU A 52 9.37 16.95 -5.68
CA LEU A 52 9.18 16.06 -4.54
C LEU A 52 7.82 15.34 -4.60
N PHE A 53 6.74 16.05 -4.92
CA PHE A 53 5.40 15.47 -5.07
C PHE A 53 5.33 14.47 -6.23
N ILE A 54 5.92 14.80 -7.39
CA ILE A 54 5.96 13.91 -8.55
C ILE A 54 6.71 12.61 -8.22
N LEU A 55 7.93 12.73 -7.67
CA LEU A 55 8.74 11.56 -7.28
C LEU A 55 8.00 10.69 -6.26
N THR A 56 7.35 11.33 -5.29
CA THR A 56 6.54 10.62 -4.28
C THR A 56 5.41 9.84 -4.92
N GLY A 57 4.69 10.45 -5.87
CA GLY A 57 3.62 9.77 -6.59
C GLY A 57 4.10 8.56 -7.40
N ILE A 58 5.26 8.67 -8.05
CA ILE A 58 5.90 7.55 -8.77
C ILE A 58 6.25 6.42 -7.80
N VAL A 59 6.87 6.73 -6.66
CA VAL A 59 7.23 5.73 -5.63
C VAL A 59 5.99 4.99 -5.13
N ILE A 60 4.87 5.69 -4.88
CA ILE A 60 3.62 5.06 -4.43
C ILE A 60 3.08 4.09 -5.49
N ILE A 61 3.13 4.44 -6.78
CA ILE A 61 2.71 3.55 -7.88
C ILE A 61 3.59 2.30 -7.93
N ILE A 62 4.91 2.46 -7.86
CA ILE A 62 5.87 1.36 -7.87
C ILE A 62 5.63 0.44 -6.67
N TYR A 63 5.45 1.01 -5.48
CA TYR A 63 5.17 0.25 -4.26
C TYR A 63 3.91 -0.61 -4.40
N GLY A 64 2.81 -0.05 -4.93
CA GLY A 64 1.59 -0.81 -5.18
C GLY A 64 1.83 -2.01 -6.10
N ARG A 65 2.61 -1.83 -7.18
CA ARG A 65 2.98 -2.93 -8.10
C ARG A 65 3.86 -3.97 -7.42
N TRP A 66 4.84 -3.55 -6.63
CA TRP A 66 5.72 -4.45 -5.89
C TRP A 66 4.93 -5.29 -4.88
N MET A 67 4.01 -4.70 -4.13
CA MET A 67 3.15 -5.45 -3.21
C MET A 67 2.30 -6.51 -3.92
N LYS A 68 1.82 -6.23 -5.14
CA LYS A 68 1.16 -7.24 -5.99
C LYS A 68 2.11 -8.37 -6.38
N TYR A 69 3.35 -8.03 -6.76
CA TYR A 69 4.38 -9.01 -7.11
C TYR A 69 4.73 -9.90 -5.91
N VAL A 70 5.01 -9.34 -4.73
CA VAL A 70 5.27 -10.11 -3.50
C VAL A 70 4.06 -11.00 -3.15
N GLY A 71 2.85 -10.47 -3.30
CA GLY A 71 1.62 -11.24 -3.12
C GLY A 71 1.46 -12.41 -4.09
N SER A 72 2.16 -12.42 -5.24
CA SER A 72 2.11 -13.53 -6.18
C SER A 72 3.03 -14.71 -5.81
N TYR A 73 4.06 -14.48 -4.98
CA TYR A 73 4.97 -15.52 -4.47
C TYR A 73 4.41 -16.30 -3.27
N ARG A 74 3.09 -16.30 -3.09
CA ARG A 74 2.42 -16.94 -1.96
C ARG A 74 2.56 -18.46 -2.04
N ASN A 75 2.91 -19.08 -0.91
CA ASN A 75 2.94 -20.52 -0.73
C ASN A 75 1.57 -21.15 -1.08
N PRO A 76 1.49 -22.36 -1.68
CA PRO A 76 0.23 -23.06 -1.99
C PRO A 76 -0.81 -23.07 -0.85
N ASN A 77 -0.39 -23.18 0.41
CA ASN A 77 -1.31 -23.11 1.56
C ASN A 77 -2.01 -21.75 1.69
N VAL A 78 -1.28 -20.67 1.39
CA VAL A 78 -1.83 -19.30 1.40
C VAL A 78 -2.79 -19.11 0.22
N ILE A 79 -2.47 -19.66 -0.95
CA ILE A 79 -3.37 -19.63 -2.12
C ILE A 79 -4.71 -20.33 -1.78
N GLU A 80 -4.67 -21.47 -1.10
CA GLU A 80 -5.86 -22.19 -0.67
C GLU A 80 -6.67 -21.41 0.39
N PHE A 81 -6.00 -20.70 1.30
CA PHE A 81 -6.65 -19.81 2.26
C PHE A 81 -7.41 -18.66 1.56
N TYR A 82 -6.80 -17.99 0.59
CA TYR A 82 -7.47 -16.94 -0.18
C TYR A 82 -8.64 -17.48 -1.04
N LYS A 83 -8.52 -18.68 -1.60
CA LYS A 83 -9.65 -19.35 -2.29
C LYS A 83 -10.82 -19.60 -1.34
N ARG A 84 -10.56 -20.03 -0.10
CA ARG A 84 -11.60 -20.20 0.94
C ARG A 84 -12.27 -18.87 1.30
N LEU A 85 -11.49 -17.81 1.46
CA LEU A 85 -12.03 -16.47 1.71
C LEU A 85 -12.90 -15.95 0.56
N ARG A 86 -12.51 -16.21 -0.69
CA ARG A 86 -13.27 -15.81 -1.87
C ARG A 86 -14.61 -16.56 -1.96
N LYS A 87 -14.62 -17.87 -1.64
CA LYS A 87 -15.88 -18.64 -1.51
C LYS A 87 -16.80 -18.11 -0.42
N LYS A 88 -16.26 -17.75 0.75
CA LYS A 88 -17.05 -17.10 1.82
C LYS A 88 -17.70 -15.80 1.32
N GLN A 89 -16.97 -15.01 0.54
CA GLN A 89 -17.48 -13.78 -0.05
C GLN A 89 -18.62 -14.05 -1.06
N GLU A 90 -18.46 -15.04 -1.94
CA GLU A 90 -19.50 -15.46 -2.90
C GLU A 90 -20.77 -15.99 -2.20
N LEU A 91 -20.60 -16.67 -1.06
CA LEU A 91 -21.69 -17.18 -0.23
C LEU A 91 -22.33 -16.11 0.69
N ASN A 92 -21.91 -14.84 0.59
CA ASN A 92 -22.32 -13.76 1.48
C ASN A 92 -22.12 -14.06 2.99
N GLU A 93 -21.16 -14.92 3.32
CA GLU A 93 -20.82 -15.21 4.71
C GLU A 93 -20.13 -14.00 5.36
N LYS A 94 -20.33 -13.85 6.68
CA LYS A 94 -19.82 -12.72 7.44
C LYS A 94 -18.29 -12.81 7.58
N LEU A 95 -17.57 -12.04 6.77
CA LEU A 95 -16.11 -11.88 6.87
C LEU A 95 -15.73 -10.96 8.04
N ILE A 96 -14.73 -11.36 8.82
CA ILE A 96 -14.15 -10.55 9.90
C ILE A 96 -13.30 -9.42 9.28
N PHE A 97 -13.09 -8.31 9.99
CA PHE A 97 -12.36 -7.12 9.48
C PHE A 97 -11.01 -7.45 8.82
N HIS A 98 -10.20 -8.30 9.47
CA HIS A 98 -8.92 -8.76 8.91
C HIS A 98 -9.10 -9.54 7.60
N GLU A 99 -10.08 -10.46 7.53
CA GLU A 99 -10.36 -11.23 6.32
C GLU A 99 -10.82 -10.32 5.16
N ARG A 100 -11.65 -9.30 5.44
CA ARG A 100 -12.02 -8.28 4.44
C ARG A 100 -10.80 -7.55 3.90
N ALA A 101 -9.89 -7.12 4.77
CA ALA A 101 -8.69 -6.41 4.36
C ALA A 101 -7.81 -7.28 3.43
N LEU A 102 -7.65 -8.56 3.75
CA LEU A 102 -6.90 -9.51 2.92
C LEU A 102 -7.54 -9.67 1.53
N VAL A 103 -8.86 -9.92 1.48
CA VAL A 103 -9.60 -10.05 0.22
C VAL A 103 -9.52 -8.77 -0.62
N TRP A 104 -9.53 -7.60 0.03
CA TRP A 104 -9.41 -6.31 -0.64
C TRP A 104 -8.04 -6.15 -1.34
N VAL A 105 -6.96 -6.52 -0.65
CA VAL A 105 -5.62 -6.55 -1.24
C VAL A 105 -5.54 -7.55 -2.40
N ASP A 106 -6.10 -8.75 -2.23
CA ASP A 106 -6.08 -9.83 -3.24
C ASP A 106 -6.84 -9.47 -4.53
N ASN A 107 -7.97 -8.75 -4.40
CA ASN A 107 -8.75 -8.23 -5.52
C ASN A 107 -8.05 -7.08 -6.27
N GLY A 108 -6.82 -6.73 -5.90
CA GLY A 108 -6.01 -5.71 -6.55
C GLY A 108 -6.43 -4.27 -6.21
N TYR A 109 -7.30 -4.07 -5.20
CA TYR A 109 -7.68 -2.74 -4.76
C TYR A 109 -6.50 -1.94 -4.20
N LEU A 110 -5.51 -2.63 -3.59
CA LEU A 110 -4.27 -2.00 -3.15
C LEU A 110 -3.58 -1.28 -4.32
N VAL A 111 -3.37 -1.99 -5.45
CA VAL A 111 -2.73 -1.42 -6.64
C VAL A 111 -3.56 -0.29 -7.22
N LYS A 112 -4.88 -0.45 -7.30
CA LYS A 112 -5.77 0.62 -7.79
C LYS A 112 -5.69 1.87 -6.91
N THR A 113 -5.62 1.69 -5.59
CA THR A 113 -5.53 2.79 -4.62
C THR A 113 -4.18 3.48 -4.72
N CYS A 114 -3.07 2.73 -4.74
CA CYS A 114 -1.74 3.28 -4.97
C CYS A 114 -1.66 4.05 -6.30
N ASN A 115 -2.23 3.50 -7.38
CA ASN A 115 -2.25 4.19 -8.67
C ASN A 115 -3.02 5.51 -8.62
N ARG A 116 -4.19 5.53 -7.98
CA ARG A 116 -4.99 6.76 -7.82
C ARG A 116 -4.27 7.80 -6.98
N ILE A 117 -3.75 7.41 -5.81
CA ILE A 117 -3.03 8.32 -4.92
C ILE A 117 -1.76 8.84 -5.60
N GLY A 118 -0.97 7.95 -6.21
CA GLY A 118 0.25 8.36 -6.88
C GLY A 118 0.00 9.30 -8.05
N LEU A 119 -1.08 9.09 -8.81
CA LEU A 119 -1.48 10.00 -9.88
C LEU A 119 -1.94 11.37 -9.35
N LEU A 120 -2.67 11.42 -8.23
CA LEU A 120 -3.01 12.67 -7.56
C LEU A 120 -1.77 13.44 -7.10
N PHE A 121 -0.78 12.76 -6.56
CA PHE A 121 0.50 13.37 -6.16
C PHE A 121 1.26 13.94 -7.36
N ILE A 122 1.33 13.20 -8.47
CA ILE A 122 1.97 13.67 -9.70
C ILE A 122 1.24 14.92 -10.23
N LEU A 123 -0.09 14.89 -10.29
CA LEU A 123 -0.89 16.04 -10.71
C LEU A 123 -0.67 17.26 -9.81
N ALA A 124 -0.69 17.07 -8.49
CA ALA A 124 -0.41 18.15 -7.53
C ALA A 124 0.98 18.75 -7.76
N GLY A 125 2.00 17.90 -7.94
CA GLY A 125 3.35 18.37 -8.23
C GLY A 125 3.46 19.16 -9.53
N ILE A 126 2.82 18.69 -10.61
CA ILE A 126 2.76 19.43 -11.89
C ILE A 126 2.09 20.79 -11.71
N VAL A 127 0.95 20.84 -11.00
CA VAL A 127 0.22 22.09 -10.72
C VAL A 127 1.08 23.07 -9.92
N ILE A 128 1.78 22.58 -8.88
CA ILE A 128 2.68 23.40 -8.07
C ILE A 128 3.78 24.03 -8.94
N MET A 129 4.39 23.26 -9.85
CA MET A 129 5.43 23.78 -10.74
C MET A 129 4.84 24.79 -11.73
N TYR A 130 3.69 24.50 -12.33
CA TYR A 130 3.12 25.35 -13.38
C TYR A 130 2.57 26.69 -12.86
N ILE A 131 1.97 26.72 -11.66
CA ILE A 131 1.41 27.96 -11.09
C ILE A 131 2.51 28.91 -10.58
N ASN A 132 3.68 28.38 -10.21
CA ASN A 132 4.76 29.16 -9.60
C ASN A 132 5.99 29.37 -10.52
N ILE A 133 5.86 29.03 -11.81
CA ILE A 133 6.75 29.49 -12.90
C ILE A 133 6.21 30.81 -13.43
#